data_AF-A0A3M6YAP8-F1
#
_entry.id   AF-A0A3M6YAP8-F1
#
_cell.length_a   1.000
_cell.length_b   1.000
_cell.length_c   1.000
_cell.angle_alpha   90.00
_cell.angle_beta   90.00
_cell.angle_gamma   90.00
#
_symmetry.space_group_name_H-M   'P 1'
#
loop_
_entity.id
_entity.type
_entity.pdbx_description
1 polymer ?
#
loop_
_entity_poly.entity_id
_entity_poly.type
_entity_poly.pdbx_seq_one_letter_code
_entity_poly.pdbx_strand_id
1 'polypeptide(L)'
;MADHTPSQDHVESIYQPKDAVGSAIKATSVTAAAGAFISTIQNTLTRQNVGAMGAFTRFGGTTATFAAMGGAYEFTKNASANLRQKDDAYNPALGGLMSGAMLGLRFRSAPAVVGYGCMVAVVLGAFSYTGGKLEGYRRDPTVDEVARKEFLRKNRRRPIEGTLEELGEGRGEFVLTSFTGIYGPGYVERRAERIKNAYGIDVPSSA
;
A
#
# COMPACT_ATOMS: atom_id res chain seq x y z
N MET A 1 36.34 10.57 -16.53
CA MET A 1 36.07 9.23 -15.98
C MET A 1 35.95 9.41 -14.46
N ALA A 2 34.80 9.93 -14.01
CA ALA A 2 34.55 10.15 -12.59
C ALA A 2 33.55 9.08 -12.15
N ASP A 3 33.94 8.29 -11.16
CA ASP A 3 33.10 7.25 -10.58
C ASP A 3 31.79 7.85 -10.08
N HIS A 4 30.68 7.39 -10.66
CA HIS A 4 29.36 7.57 -10.10
C HIS A 4 29.25 6.68 -8.87
N THR A 5 29.60 7.19 -7.70
CA THR A 5 29.18 6.58 -6.44
C THR A 5 27.66 6.56 -6.43
N PRO A 6 27.00 5.40 -6.32
CA PRO A 6 25.55 5.35 -6.30
C PRO A 6 25.06 6.05 -5.03
N SER A 7 24.39 7.18 -5.21
CA SER A 7 23.58 7.84 -4.18
C SER A 7 22.61 6.81 -3.61
N GLN A 8 22.57 6.69 -2.28
CA GLN A 8 21.78 5.69 -1.54
C GLN A 8 20.26 5.74 -1.79
N ASP A 9 19.78 6.71 -2.56
CA ASP A 9 18.36 6.94 -2.88
C ASP A 9 17.83 6.13 -4.08
N HIS A 10 18.74 5.49 -4.84
CA HIS A 10 18.37 4.50 -5.89
C HIS A 10 18.57 3.05 -5.45
N VAL A 11 18.86 2.82 -4.16
CA VAL A 11 18.57 1.52 -3.58
C VAL A 11 17.05 1.48 -3.43
N GLU A 12 16.36 1.03 -4.47
CA GLU A 12 15.04 0.42 -4.34
C GLU A 12 15.07 -0.41 -3.06
N SER A 13 14.42 0.10 -2.01
CA SER A 13 14.75 -0.22 -0.62
C SER A 13 14.86 -1.72 -0.47
N ILE A 14 16.09 -2.25 -0.44
CA ILE A 14 16.32 -3.68 -0.52
C ILE A 14 15.54 -4.27 0.65
N TYR A 15 14.53 -5.07 0.31
CA TYR A 15 13.60 -5.56 1.28
C TYR A 15 14.36 -6.32 2.36
N GLN A 16 14.28 -5.82 3.58
CA GLN A 16 14.89 -6.49 4.73
C GLN A 16 13.84 -7.45 5.30
N PRO A 17 14.12 -8.75 5.38
CA PRO A 17 13.23 -9.71 6.00
C PRO A 17 12.85 -9.28 7.41
N LYS A 18 11.55 -9.27 7.69
CA LYS A 18 11.00 -8.89 9.00
C LYS A 18 10.64 -10.14 9.77
N ASP A 19 11.01 -10.18 11.05
CA ASP A 19 10.52 -11.20 11.96
C ASP A 19 9.04 -10.96 12.25
N ALA A 20 8.15 -11.70 11.57
CA ALA A 20 6.71 -11.57 11.68
C ALA A 20 6.18 -12.04 13.06
N VAL A 21 6.85 -13.00 13.71
CA VAL A 21 6.39 -13.54 14.99
C VAL A 21 6.83 -12.62 16.12
N GLY A 22 8.11 -12.23 16.16
CA GLY A 22 8.62 -11.33 17.19
C GLY A 22 7.96 -9.94 17.14
N SER A 23 7.73 -9.40 15.95
CA SER A 23 6.98 -8.15 15.77
C SER A 23 5.52 -8.27 16.20
N ALA A 24 4.84 -9.37 15.85
CA ALA A 24 3.47 -9.61 16.28
C ALA A 24 3.36 -9.76 17.81
N ILE A 25 4.29 -10.45 18.46
CA ILE A 25 4.31 -10.56 19.94
C ILE A 25 4.49 -9.18 20.57
N LYS A 26 5.41 -8.35 20.06
CA LYS A 26 5.63 -6.98 20.56
C LYS A 26 4.38 -6.11 20.36
N ALA A 27 3.75 -6.17 19.20
CA ALA A 27 2.55 -5.39 18.94
C ALA A 27 1.36 -5.89 19.76
N THR A 28 1.22 -7.20 19.93
CA THR A 28 0.21 -7.81 20.80
C THR A 28 0.40 -7.35 22.24
N SER A 29 1.63 -7.34 22.76
CA SER A 29 1.88 -6.92 24.14
C SER A 29 1.56 -5.45 24.37
N VAL A 30 1.96 -4.56 23.45
CA VAL A 30 1.66 -3.12 23.53
C VAL A 30 0.15 -2.87 23.44
N THR A 31 -0.53 -3.51 22.49
CA THR A 31 -1.99 -3.34 22.32
C THR A 31 -2.79 -4.01 23.44
N ALA A 32 -2.32 -5.14 23.99
CA ALA A 32 -2.89 -5.75 25.17
C ALA A 32 -2.77 -4.84 26.40
N ALA A 33 -1.61 -4.20 26.60
CA ALA A 33 -1.42 -3.24 27.68
C ALA A 33 -2.35 -2.03 27.53
N ALA A 34 -2.49 -1.49 26.32
CA ALA A 34 -3.45 -0.43 26.03
C ALA A 34 -4.90 -0.87 26.29
N GLY A 35 -5.27 -2.09 25.89
CA GLY A 35 -6.58 -2.67 26.16
C GLY A 35 -6.85 -2.90 27.65
N ALA A 36 -5.83 -3.31 28.40
CA ALA A 36 -5.87 -3.44 29.86
C ALA A 36 -6.08 -2.07 30.53
N PHE A 37 -5.45 -1.02 30.01
CA PHE A 37 -5.66 0.33 30.49
C PHE A 37 -7.07 0.87 30.17
N ILE A 38 -7.59 0.57 28.98
CA ILE A 38 -8.96 0.94 28.61
C ILE A 38 -9.97 0.17 29.46
N SER A 39 -9.74 -1.11 29.73
CA SER A 39 -10.64 -1.93 30.56
C SER A 39 -10.69 -1.45 32.02
N THR A 40 -9.58 -0.97 32.57
CA THR A 40 -9.59 -0.36 33.91
C THR A 40 -10.37 0.96 33.92
N ILE A 41 -10.21 1.82 32.92
CA ILE A 41 -11.02 3.05 32.76
C ILE A 41 -12.51 2.70 32.62
N GLN A 42 -12.84 1.68 31.82
CA GLN A 42 -14.23 1.25 31.67
C GLN A 42 -14.79 0.72 32.99
N ASN A 43 -13.99 -0.02 33.78
CA ASN A 43 -14.41 -0.52 35.09
C ASN A 43 -14.71 0.62 36.08
N THR A 44 -13.88 1.68 36.11
CA THR A 44 -14.09 2.83 37.00
C THR A 44 -15.26 3.71 36.60
N LEU A 45 -15.57 3.81 35.31
CA LEU A 45 -16.71 4.59 34.80
C LEU A 45 -18.05 3.86 34.88
N THR A 46 -18.07 2.57 35.25
CA THR A 46 -19.34 1.84 35.35
C THR A 46 -20.13 2.23 36.59
N ARG A 47 -21.44 2.43 36.39
CA ARG A 47 -22.38 2.70 37.50
C ARG A 47 -22.70 1.48 38.37
N GLN A 48 -22.23 0.30 38.00
CA GLN A 48 -22.46 -0.93 38.75
C GLN A 48 -21.18 -1.27 39.53
N ASN A 49 -21.30 -1.71 40.78
CA ASN A 49 -20.16 -2.16 41.59
C ASN A 49 -19.62 -3.50 41.08
N VAL A 50 -18.90 -3.46 39.96
CA VAL A 50 -17.99 -4.52 39.55
C VAL A 50 -16.66 -4.24 40.24
N GLY A 51 -16.39 -4.97 41.32
CA GLY A 51 -15.14 -4.86 42.09
C GLY A 51 -13.89 -5.03 41.21
N ALA A 52 -12.68 -4.99 41.80
CA ALA A 52 -11.42 -5.01 41.03
C ALA A 52 -11.30 -6.17 40.01
N MET A 53 -11.92 -7.33 40.28
CA MET A 53 -11.98 -8.47 39.34
C MET A 53 -12.87 -8.25 38.11
N GLY A 54 -13.71 -7.21 38.09
CA GLY A 54 -14.52 -6.82 36.94
C GLY A 54 -13.70 -6.35 35.75
N ALA A 55 -12.53 -5.74 35.99
CA ALA A 55 -11.60 -5.33 34.94
C ALA A 55 -11.08 -6.53 34.11
N PHE A 56 -10.89 -7.69 34.74
CA PHE A 56 -10.42 -8.90 34.08
C PHE A 56 -11.55 -9.80 33.59
N THR A 57 -12.66 -9.91 34.32
CA THR A 57 -13.77 -10.83 33.99
C THR A 57 -14.81 -10.20 33.06
N ARG A 58 -15.23 -8.95 33.32
CA ARG A 58 -16.24 -8.23 32.51
C ARG A 58 -15.61 -7.47 31.35
N PHE A 59 -14.43 -6.88 31.57
CA PHE A 59 -13.70 -6.12 30.56
C PHE A 59 -12.49 -6.86 29.95
N GLY A 60 -12.22 -8.11 30.36
CA GLY A 60 -11.18 -8.92 29.72
C GLY A 60 -11.40 -9.13 28.22
N GLY A 61 -12.66 -9.10 27.77
CA GLY A 61 -13.01 -9.16 26.36
C GLY A 61 -12.48 -7.97 25.54
N THR A 62 -12.41 -6.76 26.10
CA THR A 62 -11.84 -5.61 25.37
C THR A 62 -10.33 -5.75 25.27
N THR A 63 -9.65 -6.12 26.35
CA THR A 63 -8.20 -6.42 26.36
C THR A 63 -7.84 -7.49 25.33
N ALA A 64 -8.59 -8.59 25.30
CA ALA A 64 -8.39 -9.65 24.32
C ALA A 64 -8.62 -9.17 22.87
N THR A 65 -9.62 -8.30 22.65
CA THR A 65 -9.90 -7.75 21.31
C THR A 65 -8.74 -6.86 20.84
N PHE A 66 -8.26 -5.94 21.68
CA PHE A 66 -7.13 -5.07 21.34
C PHE A 66 -5.85 -5.87 21.09
N ALA A 67 -5.56 -6.87 21.92
CA ALA A 67 -4.43 -7.77 21.74
C ALA A 67 -4.50 -8.52 20.39
N ALA A 68 -5.66 -9.11 20.08
CA ALA A 68 -5.89 -9.82 18.83
C ALA A 68 -5.76 -8.90 17.61
N MET A 69 -6.29 -7.68 17.70
CA MET A 69 -6.17 -6.67 16.64
C MET A 69 -4.71 -6.30 16.35
N GLY A 70 -3.90 -6.04 17.39
CA GLY A 70 -2.49 -5.67 17.24
C GLY A 70 -1.62 -6.80 16.72
N GLY A 71 -1.82 -8.01 17.25
CA GLY A 71 -1.10 -9.20 16.81
C GLY A 71 -1.41 -9.57 15.37
N ALA A 72 -2.69 -9.62 15.00
CA ALA A 72 -3.11 -9.96 13.65
C ALA A 72 -2.67 -8.91 12.63
N TYR A 73 -2.67 -7.62 13.00
CA TYR A 73 -2.19 -6.53 12.16
C TYR A 73 -0.72 -6.68 11.80
N GLU A 74 0.18 -6.71 12.80
CA GLU A 74 1.62 -6.77 12.56
C GLU A 74 2.05 -8.11 11.96
N PHE A 75 1.45 -9.23 12.39
CA PHE A 75 1.71 -10.53 11.79
C PHE A 75 1.40 -10.53 10.30
N THR A 76 0.18 -10.11 9.92
CA THR A 76 -0.27 -10.14 8.52
C THR A 76 0.54 -9.17 7.66
N LYS A 77 0.82 -7.97 8.17
CA LYS A 77 1.64 -6.96 7.49
C LYS A 77 3.06 -7.45 7.22
N ASN A 78 3.71 -8.08 8.20
CA ASN A 78 5.08 -8.56 8.06
C ASN A 78 5.16 -9.87 7.26
N ALA A 79 4.15 -10.74 7.39
CA ALA A 79 4.02 -11.93 6.54
C ALA A 79 3.81 -11.55 5.07
N SER A 80 2.93 -10.59 4.77
CA SER A 80 2.68 -10.14 3.39
C SER A 80 3.91 -9.44 2.79
N ALA A 81 4.63 -8.66 3.59
CA ALA A 81 5.87 -8.03 3.19
C ALA A 81 6.96 -9.07 2.86
N ASN A 82 7.10 -10.12 3.69
CA ASN A 82 8.06 -11.20 3.46
C ASN A 82 7.77 -12.00 2.20
N LEU A 83 6.49 -12.29 1.92
CA LEU A 83 6.08 -13.03 0.73
C LEU A 83 6.27 -12.24 -0.56
N ARG A 84 6.04 -10.92 -0.53
CA ARG A 84 6.16 -10.04 -1.70
C ARG A 84 7.56 -9.48 -1.88
N GLN A 85 8.41 -9.59 -0.86
CA GLN A 85 9.71 -8.92 -0.78
C GLN A 85 9.63 -7.44 -1.14
N LYS A 86 8.52 -6.79 -0.77
CA LYS A 86 8.20 -5.41 -1.11
C LYS A 86 7.44 -4.76 0.03
N ASP A 87 7.84 -3.54 0.37
CA ASP A 87 7.19 -2.70 1.38
C ASP A 87 6.24 -1.68 0.71
N ASP A 88 5.06 -2.17 0.34
CA ASP A 88 4.02 -1.36 -0.32
C ASP A 88 2.84 -1.03 0.61
N ALA A 89 1.99 -0.07 0.20
CA ALA A 89 0.73 0.28 0.88
C ALA A 89 -0.28 -0.89 1.00
N TYR A 90 -0.08 -1.97 0.24
CA TYR A 90 -0.88 -3.19 0.35
C TYR A 90 -0.63 -3.96 1.65
N ASN A 91 0.58 -3.91 2.22
CA ASN A 91 0.92 -4.60 3.47
C ASN A 91 0.09 -4.08 4.66
N PRO A 92 0.04 -2.76 4.94
CA PRO A 92 -0.83 -2.21 5.99
C PRO A 92 -2.32 -2.33 5.67
N ALA A 93 -2.72 -2.37 4.39
CA ALA A 93 -4.11 -2.65 4.02
C ALA A 93 -4.53 -4.08 4.40
N LEU A 94 -3.70 -5.09 4.11
CA LEU A 94 -3.93 -6.49 4.49
C LEU A 94 -3.88 -6.68 6.02
N GLY A 95 -2.90 -6.05 6.68
CA GLY A 95 -2.85 -5.99 8.14
C GLY A 95 -4.12 -5.37 8.73
N GLY A 96 -4.58 -4.26 8.15
CA GLY A 96 -5.80 -3.56 8.54
C GLY A 96 -7.05 -4.40 8.36
N LEU A 97 -7.14 -5.15 7.26
CA LEU A 97 -8.23 -6.08 7.00
C LEU A 97 -8.31 -7.14 8.09
N MET A 98 -7.18 -7.76 8.45
CA MET A 98 -7.18 -8.81 9.47
C MET A 98 -7.43 -8.24 10.86
N SER A 99 -6.89 -7.06 11.17
CA SER A 99 -7.15 -6.35 12.43
C SER A 99 -8.63 -5.97 12.58
N GLY A 100 -9.24 -5.41 11.53
CA GLY A 100 -10.66 -5.05 11.51
C GLY A 100 -11.57 -6.27 11.56
N ALA A 101 -11.16 -7.40 10.96
CA ALA A 101 -11.86 -8.67 11.11
C ALA A 101 -11.86 -9.14 12.57
N MET A 102 -10.74 -9.03 13.29
CA MET A 102 -10.66 -9.36 14.73
C MET A 102 -11.58 -8.47 15.58
N LEU A 103 -11.71 -7.19 15.24
CA LEU A 103 -12.67 -6.30 15.87
C LEU A 103 -14.12 -6.74 15.57
N GLY A 104 -14.43 -7.13 14.34
CA GLY A 104 -15.75 -7.59 13.96
C GLY A 104 -16.17 -8.91 14.61
N LEU A 105 -15.22 -9.80 14.92
CA LEU A 105 -15.47 -11.06 15.64
C LEU A 105 -16.08 -10.80 17.04
N ARG A 106 -15.78 -9.66 17.65
CA ARG A 106 -16.37 -9.27 18.94
C ARG A 106 -17.90 -9.15 18.87
N PHE A 107 -18.44 -8.79 17.71
CA PHE A 107 -19.87 -8.65 17.45
C PHE A 107 -20.54 -9.96 16.97
N ARG A 108 -19.78 -11.06 16.86
CA ARG A 108 -20.27 -12.41 16.50
C ARG A 108 -21.16 -12.43 15.25
N SER A 109 -20.86 -11.61 14.26
CA SER A 109 -21.62 -11.55 13.01
C SER A 109 -20.70 -11.47 11.80
N ALA A 110 -20.97 -12.32 10.80
CA ALA A 110 -20.25 -12.32 9.53
C ALA A 110 -20.23 -10.96 8.81
N PRO A 111 -21.36 -10.21 8.69
CA PRO A 111 -21.31 -8.89 8.05
C PRO A 111 -20.48 -7.87 8.84
N ALA A 112 -20.42 -7.96 10.17
CA ALA A 112 -19.56 -7.08 10.96
C ALA A 112 -18.07 -7.36 10.69
N VAL A 113 -17.68 -8.63 10.63
CA VAL A 113 -16.28 -9.03 10.33
C VAL A 113 -15.84 -8.46 8.99
N VAL A 114 -16.66 -8.62 7.94
CA VAL A 114 -16.34 -8.10 6.60
C VAL A 114 -16.38 -6.58 6.59
N GLY A 115 -17.41 -5.96 7.17
CA GLY A 115 -17.57 -4.50 7.18
C GLY A 115 -16.44 -3.78 7.91
N TYR A 116 -16.12 -4.19 9.14
CA TYR A 116 -15.01 -3.61 9.91
C TYR A 116 -13.66 -3.94 9.29
N GLY A 117 -13.47 -5.15 8.76
CA GLY A 117 -12.26 -5.52 8.01
C GLY A 117 -12.02 -4.61 6.81
N CYS A 118 -13.01 -4.49 5.91
CA CYS A 118 -12.90 -3.65 4.72
C CYS A 118 -12.73 -2.16 5.06
N MET A 119 -13.46 -1.65 6.06
CA MET A 119 -13.32 -0.26 6.50
C MET A 119 -11.88 0.04 6.94
N VAL A 120 -11.32 -0.77 7.85
CA VAL A 120 -9.96 -0.55 8.37
C VAL A 120 -8.92 -0.76 7.28
N ALA A 121 -9.12 -1.72 6.37
CA ALA A 121 -8.26 -1.95 5.22
C ALA A 121 -8.16 -0.71 4.31
N VAL A 122 -9.29 -0.09 3.99
CA VAL A 122 -9.34 1.12 3.15
C VAL A 122 -8.68 2.29 3.87
N VAL A 123 -8.98 2.49 5.16
CA VAL A 123 -8.41 3.60 5.95
C VAL A 123 -6.88 3.47 6.06
N LEU A 124 -6.36 2.29 6.43
CA LEU A 124 -4.91 2.09 6.58
C LEU A 124 -4.18 2.01 5.24
N GLY A 125 -4.84 1.47 4.21
CA GLY A 125 -4.34 1.48 2.84
C GLY A 125 -4.21 2.92 2.31
N ALA A 126 -5.25 3.73 2.47
CA ALA A 126 -5.23 5.14 2.09
C ALA A 126 -4.18 5.92 2.89
N PHE A 127 -4.13 5.73 4.22
CA PHE A 127 -3.16 6.39 5.09
C PHE A 127 -1.72 6.08 4.67
N SER A 128 -1.43 4.81 4.38
CA SER A 128 -0.09 4.37 3.96
C SER A 128 0.23 4.83 2.54
N TYR A 129 -0.75 4.85 1.65
CA TYR A 129 -0.62 5.41 0.31
C TYR A 129 -0.30 6.91 0.34
N THR A 130 -0.86 7.66 1.30
CA THR A 130 -0.55 9.08 1.49
C THR A 130 0.78 9.36 2.19
N GLY A 131 1.58 8.32 2.50
CA GLY A 131 2.92 8.47 3.07
C GLY A 131 3.05 8.09 4.54
N GLY A 132 1.99 7.57 5.17
CA GLY A 132 2.07 6.87 6.47
C GLY A 132 2.56 7.69 7.66
N LYS A 133 2.55 9.03 7.57
CA LYS A 133 3.07 9.95 8.59
C LYS A 133 2.02 11.00 8.93
N LEU A 134 1.76 11.20 10.23
CA LEU A 134 0.84 12.24 10.73
C LEU A 134 1.52 13.61 10.86
N GLU A 135 2.85 13.66 10.88
CA GLU A 135 3.64 14.89 11.04
C GLU A 135 3.75 15.72 9.73
N GLY A 136 3.11 15.26 8.65
CA GLY A 136 3.21 15.85 7.33
C GLY A 136 4.43 15.37 6.53
N TYR A 137 4.45 15.71 5.24
CA TYR A 137 5.56 15.36 4.35
C TYR A 137 6.78 16.23 4.69
N ARG A 138 7.70 15.67 5.48
CA ARG A 138 8.99 16.30 5.75
C ARG A 138 9.83 16.21 4.47
N ARG A 139 10.16 17.36 3.89
CA ARG A 139 10.99 17.45 2.69
C ARG A 139 12.32 16.76 2.96
N ASP A 140 12.73 15.91 2.04
CA ASP A 140 13.99 15.21 2.15
C ASP A 140 15.15 16.23 2.05
N PRO A 141 15.97 16.40 3.10
CA PRO A 141 17.09 17.34 3.08
C PRO A 141 18.27 16.86 2.23
N THR A 142 18.29 15.59 1.81
CA THR A 142 19.37 15.01 0.99
C THR A 142 19.19 15.29 -0.50
N VAL A 143 17.96 15.53 -0.95
CA VAL A 143 17.65 15.80 -2.35
C VAL A 143 17.96 17.26 -2.65
N ASP A 144 18.92 17.48 -3.55
CA ASP A 144 19.26 18.81 -4.03
C ASP A 144 18.02 19.53 -4.56
N GLU A 145 17.80 20.75 -4.07
CA GLU A 145 16.68 21.59 -4.45
C GLU A 145 16.66 21.85 -5.96
N VAL A 146 17.84 21.92 -6.59
CA VAL A 146 17.97 22.10 -8.04
C VAL A 146 17.49 20.86 -8.77
N ALA A 147 17.96 19.67 -8.40
CA ALA A 147 17.52 18.40 -8.98
C ALA A 147 15.99 18.20 -8.87
N ARG A 148 15.38 18.54 -7.71
CA ARG A 148 13.92 18.50 -7.54
C ARG A 148 13.21 19.50 -8.46
N LYS A 149 13.68 20.75 -8.51
CA LYS A 149 13.07 21.79 -9.36
C LYS A 149 13.22 21.42 -10.84
N GLU A 150 14.33 20.79 -11.23
CA GLU A 150 14.52 20.23 -12.57
C GLU A 150 13.57 19.07 -12.85
N PHE A 151 13.37 18.14 -11.92
CA PHE A 151 12.38 17.06 -12.08
C PHE A 151 10.97 17.63 -12.29
N LEU A 152 10.55 18.60 -11.46
CA LEU A 152 9.26 19.27 -11.61
C LEU A 152 9.13 20.02 -12.94
N ARG A 153 10.22 20.60 -13.44
CA ARG A 153 10.27 21.28 -14.76
C ARG A 153 10.21 20.28 -15.92
N LYS A 154 10.94 19.16 -15.82
CA LYS A 154 10.96 18.06 -16.81
C LYS A 154 9.61 17.36 -16.88
N ASN A 155 8.87 17.27 -15.77
CA ASN A 155 7.52 16.73 -15.75
C ASN A 155 6.53 17.50 -16.63
N ARG A 156 6.79 18.77 -16.97
CA ARG A 156 5.95 19.58 -17.88
C ARG A 156 6.09 19.18 -19.35
N ARG A 157 7.22 18.62 -19.77
CA ARG A 157 7.48 18.14 -21.13
C ARG A 157 8.16 16.78 -21.03
N ARG A 158 7.36 15.72 -20.97
CA ARG A 158 7.86 14.34 -20.98
C ARG A 158 8.25 13.93 -22.40
N PRO A 159 9.35 13.19 -22.59
CA PRO A 159 9.69 12.61 -23.88
C PRO A 159 8.61 11.60 -24.32
N ILE A 160 8.35 11.53 -25.62
CA ILE A 160 7.31 10.64 -26.17
C ILE A 160 7.66 9.16 -25.94
N GLU A 161 8.95 8.82 -25.93
CA GLU A 161 9.47 7.48 -25.68
C GLU A 161 9.11 6.98 -24.27
N GLY A 162 9.38 7.78 -23.22
CA GLY A 162 9.01 7.40 -21.84
C GLY A 162 7.49 7.32 -21.63
N THR A 163 6.72 8.10 -22.40
CA THR A 163 5.25 8.04 -22.36
C THR A 163 4.73 6.75 -23.02
N LEU A 164 5.38 6.30 -24.11
CA LEU A 164 5.06 5.05 -24.80
C LEU A 164 5.39 3.82 -23.96
N GLU A 165 6.49 3.86 -23.21
CA GLU A 165 6.92 2.79 -22.31
C GLU A 165 5.96 2.64 -21.11
N GLU A 166 5.53 3.75 -20.49
CA GLU A 166 4.62 3.73 -19.33
C GLU A 166 3.16 3.37 -19.70
N LEU A 167 2.63 3.91 -20.81
CA LEU A 167 1.20 3.78 -21.17
C LEU A 167 0.92 2.65 -22.16
N GLY A 168 1.93 2.17 -22.87
CA GLY A 168 1.81 1.21 -23.95
C GLY A 168 1.26 1.82 -25.25
N GLU A 169 1.63 1.20 -26.39
CA GLU A 169 1.15 1.62 -27.71
C GLU A 169 -0.31 1.21 -27.96
N GLY A 170 -1.07 2.04 -28.68
CA GLY A 170 -2.34 1.61 -29.31
C GLY A 170 -3.64 1.91 -28.56
N ARG A 171 -3.61 2.69 -27.47
CA ARG A 171 -4.83 3.21 -26.80
C ARG A 171 -5.31 4.55 -27.38
N GLY A 172 -5.15 4.75 -28.68
CA GLY A 172 -5.60 5.93 -29.44
C GLY A 172 -6.83 5.63 -30.28
N GLU A 173 -7.71 6.61 -30.43
CA GLU A 173 -8.89 6.53 -31.30
C GLU A 173 -8.46 6.75 -32.76
N PHE A 174 -8.87 5.84 -33.65
CA PHE A 174 -8.68 6.01 -35.10
C PHE A 174 -9.75 6.95 -35.63
N VAL A 175 -9.43 8.25 -35.71
CA VAL A 175 -10.30 9.25 -36.34
C VAL A 175 -9.78 9.54 -37.74
N LEU A 176 -10.70 9.50 -38.71
CA LEU A 176 -10.55 9.34 -40.17
C LEU A 176 -9.56 10.25 -40.93
N THR A 177 -8.82 11.15 -40.29
CA THR A 177 -7.83 12.02 -40.95
C THR A 177 -6.62 12.36 -40.08
N SER A 178 -6.47 11.77 -38.88
CA SER A 178 -5.32 12.05 -38.00
C SER A 178 -5.11 10.89 -37.02
N PHE A 179 -3.90 10.36 -36.93
CA PHE A 179 -3.52 9.42 -35.86
C PHE A 179 -3.46 10.18 -34.53
N THR A 180 -4.62 10.38 -33.88
CA THR A 180 -4.74 10.98 -32.55
C THR A 180 -4.59 9.90 -31.48
N GLY A 181 -3.33 9.62 -31.14
CA GLY A 181 -2.97 8.67 -30.09
C GLY A 181 -1.48 8.71 -29.80
N ILE A 182 -1.09 8.05 -28.71
CA ILE A 182 0.32 7.92 -28.33
C ILE A 182 0.91 6.82 -29.21
N TYR A 183 1.51 7.22 -30.34
CA TYR A 183 2.14 6.33 -31.31
C TYR A 183 3.63 6.64 -31.38
N GLY A 184 4.46 5.60 -31.29
CA GLY A 184 5.89 5.73 -31.52
C GLY A 184 6.22 5.95 -33.00
N PRO A 185 7.40 6.52 -33.30
CA PRO A 185 7.90 6.56 -34.67
C PRO A 185 8.00 5.14 -35.25
N GLY A 186 7.53 4.94 -36.49
CA GLY A 186 7.52 3.63 -37.16
C GLY A 186 6.37 2.68 -36.76
N TYR A 187 5.31 3.17 -36.10
CA TYR A 187 4.17 2.35 -35.65
C TYR A 187 3.48 1.55 -36.77
N VAL A 188 3.39 2.13 -37.97
CA VAL A 188 2.70 1.51 -39.12
C VAL A 188 3.43 0.25 -39.59
N GLU A 189 4.76 0.29 -39.63
CA GLU A 189 5.63 -0.83 -40.01
C GLU A 189 5.57 -1.94 -38.95
N ARG A 190 5.73 -1.60 -37.67
CA ARG A 190 5.60 -2.57 -36.56
C ARG A 190 4.21 -3.19 -36.49
N ARG A 191 3.15 -2.44 -36.82
CA ARG A 191 1.79 -2.95 -36.90
C ARG A 191 1.61 -3.90 -38.08
N ALA A 192 2.15 -3.56 -39.25
CA ALA A 192 2.12 -4.43 -40.42
C ALA A 192 2.86 -5.74 -40.16
N GLU A 193 4.03 -5.70 -39.51
CA GLU A 193 4.76 -6.89 -39.08
C GLU A 193 3.97 -7.75 -38.07
N ARG A 194 3.33 -7.14 -37.07
CA ARG A 194 2.47 -7.86 -36.12
C ARG A 194 1.29 -8.54 -36.80
N ILE A 195 0.65 -7.88 -37.77
CA ILE A 195 -0.50 -8.43 -38.52
C ILE A 195 -0.04 -9.54 -39.46
N LYS A 196 1.10 -9.37 -40.14
CA LYS A 196 1.72 -10.38 -40.98
C LYS A 196 2.07 -11.64 -40.18
N ASN A 197 2.67 -11.48 -39.00
CA ASN A 197 3.01 -12.60 -38.13
C ASN A 197 1.78 -13.28 -37.51
N ALA A 198 0.74 -12.54 -37.14
CA ALA A 198 -0.45 -13.08 -36.48
C ALA A 198 -1.45 -13.73 -37.45
N TYR A 199 -1.58 -13.19 -38.67
CA TYR A 199 -2.64 -13.56 -39.60
C TYR A 199 -2.14 -13.96 -41.00
N GLY A 200 -0.84 -13.83 -41.29
CA GLY A 200 -0.28 -14.14 -42.61
C GLY A 200 -0.72 -13.16 -43.70
N ILE A 201 -1.27 -12.00 -43.33
CA ILE A 201 -1.81 -11.00 -44.26
C ILE A 201 -0.75 -9.91 -44.47
N ASP A 202 -0.33 -9.71 -45.71
CA ASP A 202 0.50 -8.59 -46.11
C ASP A 202 -0.37 -7.32 -46.22
N VAL A 203 -0.20 -6.41 -45.26
CA VAL A 203 -0.86 -5.10 -45.28
C VAL A 203 -0.01 -4.14 -46.13
N PRO A 204 -0.56 -3.49 -47.17
CA PRO A 204 0.20 -2.56 -47.99
C PRO A 204 0.64 -1.36 -47.15
N SER A 205 1.95 -1.10 -47.07
CA SER A 205 2.49 0.12 -46.49
C SER A 205 2.28 1.28 -47.46
N SER A 206 1.35 2.18 -47.18
CA SER A 206 1.26 3.44 -47.92
C SER A 206 2.46 4.32 -47.58
N ALA A 207 3.25 4.66 -48.60
CA ALA A 207 4.29 5.70 -48.55
C ALA A 207 3.69 7.08 -48.27
#